data_AF-A0A0B2QIU0-F1
#
_entry.id   AF-A0A0B2QIU0-F1
#
_cell.length_a   1.000
_cell.length_b   1.000
_cell.length_c   1.000
_cell.angle_alpha   90.00
_cell.angle_beta   90.00
_cell.angle_gamma   90.00
#
_symmetry.space_group_name_H-M   'P 1'
#
loop_
_entity.id
_entity.type
_entity.pdbx_description
1 polymer ?
#
loop_
_entity_poly.entity_id
_entity_poly.type
_entity_poly.pdbx_seq_one_letter_code
_entity_poly.pdbx_strand_id
1 'polypeptide(L)'
;MAWDSACQSESAVNVIIVPQDFSFLVQSTIFTGPCQGVLELKVDGTLMPPDGPESWPKNNSRHQWLVFYRINGMSLERSSLIDGRGEKWWDLPCKPHKAIRFFMSSNLTVQGLRIKNSPWFHFKFDGCKNVHVESIYITTPKLSPNTDGIHIENTNDVKIYSSVISNGDDCVSIGSGCNDANIKNITCGPGHGIRQPIIICFQEKLYSPHLLHQKALMADMYQWCCQT
;
A
#
# COMPACT_ATOMS: atom_id res chain seq x y z
N MET A 1 9.05 -6.67 20.36
CA MET A 1 7.64 -6.62 19.88
C MET A 1 7.23 -8.01 19.42
N ALA A 2 5.94 -8.30 19.26
CA ALA A 2 5.48 -9.60 18.72
C ALA A 2 6.13 -9.94 17.37
N TRP A 3 6.39 -8.92 16.55
CA TRP A 3 7.14 -9.03 15.30
C TRP A 3 8.52 -9.66 15.48
N ASP A 4 9.34 -9.12 16.39
CA ASP A 4 10.73 -9.56 16.55
C ASP A 4 10.80 -11.03 16.98
N SER A 5 9.91 -11.44 17.89
CA SER A 5 9.80 -12.83 18.34
C SER A 5 9.39 -13.77 17.20
N ALA A 6 8.43 -13.38 16.37
CA ALA A 6 8.01 -14.17 15.21
C ALA A 6 9.09 -14.23 14.12
N CYS A 7 9.78 -13.12 13.86
CA CYS A 7 10.80 -13.02 12.82
C CYS A 7 12.08 -13.80 13.15
N GLN A 8 12.43 -13.91 14.45
CA GLN A 8 13.60 -14.64 14.94
C GLN A 8 13.34 -16.13 15.20
N SER A 9 12.08 -16.56 15.22
CA SER A 9 11.71 -17.95 15.45
C SER A 9 12.12 -18.85 14.29
N GLU A 10 12.76 -19.98 14.60
CA GLU A 10 13.22 -20.99 13.64
C GLU A 10 12.08 -21.86 13.08
N SER A 11 10.83 -21.61 13.50
CA SER A 11 9.67 -22.29 12.92
C SER A 11 9.50 -21.91 11.45
N ALA A 12 9.11 -22.87 10.62
CA ALA A 12 8.93 -22.64 9.18
C ALA A 12 7.89 -21.56 8.87
N VAL A 13 6.82 -21.50 9.68
CA VAL A 13 5.74 -20.52 9.59
C VAL A 13 5.52 -19.90 10.96
N ASN A 14 5.51 -18.57 11.03
CA ASN A 14 5.32 -17.80 12.25
C ASN A 14 4.11 -16.89 12.10
N VAL A 15 3.12 -17.07 12.98
CA VAL A 15 1.83 -16.38 12.88
C VAL A 15 1.75 -15.26 13.91
N ILE A 16 1.43 -14.05 13.46
CA ILE A 16 1.07 -12.92 14.30
C ILE A 16 -0.42 -12.64 14.08
N ILE A 17 -1.19 -12.54 15.16
CA ILE A 17 -2.64 -12.33 15.09
C ILE A 17 -2.98 -11.01 15.78
N VAL A 18 -3.75 -10.18 15.07
CA VAL A 18 -4.53 -9.08 15.67
C VAL A 18 -5.89 -9.70 16.00
N PRO A 19 -6.18 -10.01 17.28
CA PRO A 19 -7.35 -10.80 17.62
C PRO A 19 -8.66 -10.06 17.33
N GLN A 20 -9.68 -10.83 16.97
CA GLN A 20 -11.05 -10.37 16.81
C GLN A 20 -11.53 -9.64 18.09
N ASP A 21 -12.43 -8.67 17.92
CA ASP A 21 -13.01 -7.83 19.00
C ASP A 21 -12.04 -6.88 19.70
N PHE A 22 -10.75 -6.90 19.33
CA PHE A 22 -9.77 -5.95 19.82
C PHE A 22 -9.41 -4.89 18.78
N SER A 23 -9.06 -3.71 19.28
CA SER A 23 -8.63 -2.55 18.52
C SER A 23 -7.25 -2.13 19.00
N PHE A 24 -6.31 -2.02 18.07
CA PHE A 24 -4.92 -1.65 18.39
C PHE A 24 -4.56 -0.35 17.70
N LEU A 25 -4.07 0.59 18.51
CA LEU A 25 -3.43 1.80 18.04
C LEU A 25 -1.96 1.50 17.76
N VAL A 26 -1.55 1.61 16.49
CA VAL A 26 -0.19 1.32 16.04
C VAL A 26 0.44 2.60 15.56
N GLN A 27 1.55 3.01 16.17
CA GLN A 27 2.33 4.15 15.70
C GLN A 27 3.11 3.78 14.43
N SER A 28 3.74 4.77 13.78
CA SER A 28 4.68 4.49 12.67
C SER A 28 5.67 3.39 13.07
N THR A 29 5.63 2.25 12.38
CA THR A 29 6.42 1.06 12.71
C THR A 29 7.05 0.49 11.46
N ILE A 30 8.34 0.16 11.55
CA ILE A 30 9.08 -0.54 10.50
C ILE A 30 9.32 -1.98 10.97
N PHE A 31 8.66 -2.90 10.32
CA PHE A 31 8.79 -4.34 10.47
C PHE A 31 9.92 -4.83 9.56
N THR A 32 11.07 -5.10 10.16
CA THR A 32 12.32 -5.38 9.42
C THR A 32 12.59 -6.88 9.36
N GLY A 33 12.95 -7.37 8.17
CA GLY A 33 13.55 -8.69 7.94
C GLY A 33 15.06 -8.61 7.62
N PRO A 34 15.68 -9.70 7.14
CA PRO A 34 15.06 -10.99 6.84
C PRO A 34 14.64 -11.74 8.11
N CYS A 35 13.61 -12.57 7.98
CA CYS A 35 13.14 -13.45 9.04
C CYS A 35 13.58 -14.90 8.79
N GLN A 36 13.66 -15.71 9.85
CA GLN A 36 14.12 -17.10 9.75
C GLN A 36 13.10 -18.02 9.05
N GLY A 37 11.81 -17.68 9.16
CA GLY A 37 10.72 -18.38 8.50
C GLY A 37 9.73 -17.43 7.82
N VAL A 38 8.70 -18.02 7.21
CA VAL A 38 7.59 -17.27 6.58
C VAL A 38 6.74 -16.64 7.67
N LEU A 39 6.27 -15.42 7.41
CA LEU A 39 5.39 -14.69 8.34
C LEU A 39 3.94 -14.66 7.85
N GLU A 40 3.01 -14.98 8.72
CA GLU A 40 1.57 -14.76 8.50
C GLU A 40 1.07 -13.71 9.48
N LEU A 41 0.72 -12.52 8.99
CA LEU A 41 0.04 -11.49 9.79
C LEU A 41 -1.45 -11.54 9.51
N LYS A 42 -2.22 -12.03 10.50
CA LYS A 42 -3.68 -12.16 10.45
C LYS A 42 -4.34 -10.99 11.17
N VAL A 43 -5.18 -10.21 10.49
CA VAL A 43 -5.80 -9.00 11.06
C VAL A 43 -7.28 -9.22 11.41
N ASP A 44 -7.59 -10.15 12.32
CA ASP A 44 -8.99 -10.44 12.67
C ASP A 44 -9.69 -9.31 13.46
N GLY A 45 -8.91 -8.43 14.12
CA GLY A 45 -9.38 -7.24 14.83
C GLY A 45 -9.30 -5.94 14.00
N THR A 46 -9.14 -4.81 14.69
CA THR A 46 -8.96 -3.49 14.07
C THR A 46 -7.56 -2.93 14.31
N LEU A 47 -6.91 -2.44 13.25
CA LEU A 47 -5.67 -1.66 13.33
C LEU A 47 -5.93 -0.21 12.93
N MET A 48 -5.39 0.74 13.69
CA MET A 48 -5.50 2.17 13.37
C MET A 48 -4.29 2.98 13.86
N PRO A 49 -3.93 4.09 13.19
CA PRO A 49 -2.93 5.01 13.69
C PRO A 49 -3.49 5.96 14.76
N PRO A 50 -2.63 6.81 15.36
CA PRO A 50 -3.07 8.03 16.01
C PRO A 50 -3.99 8.86 15.11
N ASP A 51 -5.00 9.48 15.72
CA ASP A 51 -6.05 10.20 15.02
C ASP A 51 -5.60 11.61 14.58
N GLY A 52 -4.99 11.68 13.41
CA GLY A 52 -4.61 12.93 12.76
C GLY A 52 -3.20 13.45 13.10
N PRO A 53 -2.82 14.58 12.48
CA PRO A 53 -1.48 15.18 12.57
C PRO A 53 -1.06 15.61 13.97
N GLU A 54 -1.99 16.12 14.76
CA GLU A 54 -1.71 16.59 16.12
C GLU A 54 -1.40 15.45 17.08
N SER A 55 -2.03 14.29 16.89
CA SER A 55 -1.80 13.09 17.69
C SER A 55 -0.61 12.26 17.21
N TRP A 56 -0.01 12.61 16.06
CA TRP A 56 1.12 11.87 15.53
C TRP A 56 2.41 12.19 16.29
N PRO A 57 3.16 11.18 16.79
CA PRO A 57 4.38 11.43 17.54
C PRO A 57 5.39 12.28 16.76
N LYS A 58 5.92 13.34 17.39
CA LYS A 58 6.82 14.32 16.75
C LYS A 58 8.14 13.71 16.26
N ASN A 59 8.59 12.64 16.92
CA ASN A 59 9.80 11.89 16.60
C ASN A 59 9.59 10.82 15.51
N ASN A 60 8.36 10.59 15.06
CA ASN A 60 8.06 9.57 14.06
C ASN A 60 7.94 10.20 12.66
N SER A 61 8.35 9.45 11.65
CA SER A 61 8.13 9.85 10.25
C SER A 61 6.65 10.08 10.02
N ARG A 62 6.30 11.22 9.40
CA ARG A 62 4.94 11.46 8.92
C ARG A 62 4.68 10.74 7.60
N HIS A 63 5.73 10.35 6.88
CA HIS A 63 5.72 9.81 5.52
C HIS A 63 5.56 8.29 5.43
N GLN A 64 5.27 7.62 6.53
CA GLN A 64 4.94 6.19 6.52
C GLN A 64 4.17 5.80 7.78
N TRP A 65 3.41 4.71 7.70
CA TRP A 65 2.72 4.14 8.87
C TRP A 65 3.22 2.73 9.16
N LEU A 66 2.81 1.73 8.39
CA LEU A 66 3.30 0.35 8.54
C LEU A 66 4.23 0.05 7.37
N VAL A 67 5.49 -0.24 7.67
CA VAL A 67 6.49 -0.55 6.64
C VAL A 67 7.02 -1.96 6.85
N PHE A 68 6.89 -2.80 5.84
CA PHE A 68 7.42 -4.16 5.78
C PHE A 68 8.68 -4.17 4.92
N TYR A 69 9.83 -4.14 5.58
CA TYR A 69 11.13 -3.89 4.96
C TYR A 69 12.00 -5.14 4.89
N ARG A 70 12.49 -5.48 3.69
CA ARG A 70 13.41 -6.62 3.45
C ARG A 70 12.86 -7.96 3.92
N ILE A 71 11.59 -8.19 3.69
CA ILE A 71 10.92 -9.44 4.03
C ILE A 71 10.93 -10.36 2.82
N ASN A 72 11.19 -11.64 3.05
CA ASN A 72 11.10 -12.67 2.02
C ASN A 72 10.15 -13.77 2.51
N GLY A 73 8.95 -13.85 1.94
CA GLY A 73 7.92 -14.79 2.36
C GLY A 73 7.06 -14.22 3.47
N MET A 74 5.99 -13.51 3.10
CA MET A 74 4.99 -13.04 4.05
C MET A 74 3.60 -13.01 3.46
N SER A 75 2.60 -13.33 4.27
CA SER A 75 1.21 -13.03 4.00
C SER A 75 0.63 -12.03 5.00
N LEU A 76 -0.10 -11.05 4.48
CA LEU A 76 -0.97 -10.15 5.22
C LEU A 76 -2.40 -10.49 4.84
N GLU A 77 -3.09 -11.19 5.74
CA GLU A 77 -4.36 -11.82 5.43
C GLU A 77 -5.40 -11.47 6.46
N ARG A 78 -6.67 -11.62 6.03
CA ARG A 78 -7.87 -11.53 6.87
C ARG A 78 -7.98 -10.15 7.51
N SER A 79 -9.04 -9.40 7.19
CA SER A 79 -9.30 -8.19 7.97
C SER A 79 -10.75 -8.02 8.34
N SER A 80 -10.99 -7.80 9.64
CA SER A 80 -12.19 -7.09 10.07
C SER A 80 -12.11 -5.63 9.63
N LEU A 81 -11.04 -4.91 10.00
CA LEU A 81 -10.79 -3.54 9.52
C LEU A 81 -9.34 -3.03 9.74
N ILE A 82 -8.75 -2.41 8.72
CA ILE A 82 -7.62 -1.48 8.86
C ILE A 82 -8.14 -0.06 8.59
N ASP A 83 -8.05 0.82 9.58
CA ASP A 83 -8.52 2.21 9.48
C ASP A 83 -7.32 3.16 9.42
N GLY A 84 -7.13 3.84 8.29
CA GLY A 84 -6.03 4.79 8.09
C GLY A 84 -6.22 6.15 8.78
N ARG A 85 -7.44 6.48 9.24
CA ARG A 85 -7.80 7.77 9.88
C ARG A 85 -7.27 8.99 9.12
N GLY A 86 -7.54 9.02 7.82
CA GLY A 86 -7.05 10.01 6.85
C GLY A 86 -7.71 11.38 6.89
N GLU A 87 -8.89 11.51 7.50
CA GLU A 87 -9.76 12.68 7.39
C GLU A 87 -9.03 13.98 7.76
N LYS A 88 -8.37 13.99 8.94
CA LYS A 88 -7.64 15.16 9.44
C LYS A 88 -6.34 15.46 8.68
N TRP A 89 -5.91 14.57 7.79
CA TRP A 89 -4.70 14.75 6.98
C TRP A 89 -5.00 15.33 5.61
N TRP A 90 -6.21 15.12 5.08
CA TRP A 90 -6.57 15.54 3.72
C TRP A 90 -6.60 17.07 3.54
N ASP A 91 -6.88 17.80 4.62
CA ASP A 91 -6.92 19.28 4.63
C ASP A 91 -5.53 19.94 4.77
N LEU A 92 -4.46 19.16 4.96
CA LEU A 92 -3.12 19.70 5.11
C LEU A 92 -2.51 20.10 3.75
N PRO A 93 -1.79 21.25 3.69
CA PRO A 93 -1.15 21.72 2.45
C PRO A 93 -0.05 20.78 1.97
N CYS A 94 0.74 20.22 2.92
CA CYS A 94 1.70 19.16 2.66
C CYS A 94 1.11 17.86 3.20
N LYS A 95 0.58 17.03 2.30
CA LYS A 95 0.00 15.74 2.67
C LYS A 95 1.13 14.78 2.97
N PRO A 96 1.25 14.24 4.17
CA PRO A 96 2.32 13.30 4.45
C PRO A 96 1.92 11.90 3.96
N HIS A 97 2.81 11.24 3.22
CA HIS A 97 2.59 9.90 2.67
C HIS A 97 2.26 8.92 3.79
N LYS A 98 1.08 8.31 3.83
CA LYS A 98 0.77 7.28 4.84
C LYS A 98 0.13 6.13 4.11
N ALA A 99 0.82 5.00 4.14
CA ALA A 99 0.43 3.80 3.46
C ALA A 99 0.90 2.59 4.26
N ILE A 100 0.29 1.45 3.97
CA ILE A 100 0.93 0.15 4.21
C ILE A 100 1.95 -0.02 3.08
N ARG A 101 3.24 0.02 3.43
CA ARG A 101 4.32 -0.06 2.45
C ARG A 101 5.07 -1.37 2.60
N PHE A 102 5.20 -2.09 1.49
CA PHE A 102 6.18 -3.15 1.34
C PHE A 102 7.39 -2.57 0.59
N PHE A 103 8.58 -2.70 1.17
CA PHE A 103 9.78 -2.09 0.64
C PHE A 103 10.94 -3.08 0.57
N MET A 104 11.54 -3.23 -0.61
CA MET A 104 12.65 -4.19 -0.85
C MET A 104 12.31 -5.62 -0.43
N SER A 105 11.07 -6.05 -0.64
CA SER A 105 10.53 -7.31 -0.11
C SER A 105 10.10 -8.25 -1.25
N SER A 106 10.10 -9.55 -1.00
CA SER A 106 9.77 -10.56 -2.00
C SER A 106 8.84 -11.64 -1.46
N ASN A 107 8.14 -12.32 -2.38
CA ASN A 107 7.20 -13.40 -2.07
C ASN A 107 6.12 -12.93 -1.09
N LEU A 108 5.34 -11.95 -1.53
CA LEU A 108 4.33 -11.27 -0.72
C LEU A 108 2.93 -11.68 -1.14
N THR A 109 2.08 -11.97 -0.16
CA THR A 109 0.64 -12.19 -0.35
C THR A 109 -0.15 -11.19 0.49
N VAL A 110 -1.10 -10.50 -0.12
CA VAL A 110 -2.03 -9.58 0.55
C VAL A 110 -3.45 -9.99 0.17
N GLN A 111 -4.20 -10.55 1.11
CA GLN A 111 -5.48 -11.20 0.78
C GLN A 111 -6.61 -10.93 1.78
N GLY A 112 -7.81 -10.67 1.27
CA GLY A 112 -9.03 -10.66 2.10
C GLY A 112 -9.08 -9.53 3.11
N LEU A 113 -8.49 -8.37 2.77
CA LEU A 113 -8.40 -7.21 3.67
C LEU A 113 -9.50 -6.18 3.39
N ARG A 114 -9.90 -5.47 4.44
CA ARG A 114 -10.76 -4.30 4.41
C ARG A 114 -9.96 -3.12 4.93
N ILE A 115 -9.72 -2.13 4.09
CA ILE A 115 -9.01 -0.92 4.47
C ILE A 115 -9.84 0.32 4.13
N LYS A 116 -9.84 1.30 5.02
CA LYS A 116 -10.53 2.57 4.78
C LYS A 116 -9.67 3.77 5.14
N ASN A 117 -10.04 4.90 4.56
CA ASN A 117 -9.60 6.22 4.94
C ASN A 117 -8.08 6.35 5.04
N SER A 118 -7.36 5.82 4.04
CA SER A 118 -5.92 6.10 3.98
C SER A 118 -5.67 7.60 3.78
N PRO A 119 -4.70 8.22 4.47
CA PRO A 119 -4.34 9.62 4.27
C PRO A 119 -3.74 9.91 2.89
N TRP A 120 -3.18 8.90 2.22
CA TRP A 120 -2.64 8.93 0.86
C TRP A 120 -2.86 7.54 0.24
N PHE A 121 -1.82 6.82 -0.20
CA PHE A 121 -1.98 5.49 -0.76
C PHE A 121 -2.45 4.47 0.29
N HIS A 122 -3.29 3.51 -0.08
CA HIS A 122 -3.65 2.43 0.85
C HIS A 122 -2.52 1.39 0.92
N PHE A 123 -2.07 0.91 -0.24
CA PHE A 123 -0.92 0.03 -0.39
C PHE A 123 0.15 0.64 -1.29
N LYS A 124 1.42 0.51 -0.90
CA LYS A 124 2.58 0.79 -1.77
C LYS A 124 3.52 -0.41 -1.79
N PHE A 125 3.83 -0.92 -2.98
CA PHE A 125 4.89 -1.89 -3.20
C PHE A 125 6.03 -1.18 -3.93
N ASP A 126 7.20 -1.14 -3.29
CA ASP A 126 8.38 -0.46 -3.83
C ASP A 126 9.61 -1.35 -3.74
N GLY A 127 10.27 -1.61 -4.86
CA GLY A 127 11.44 -2.49 -4.90
C GLY A 127 11.08 -3.95 -4.62
N CYS A 128 9.86 -4.39 -4.92
CA CYS A 128 9.36 -5.71 -4.52
C CYS A 128 9.43 -6.75 -5.67
N LYS A 129 9.30 -8.04 -5.33
CA LYS A 129 9.24 -9.12 -6.33
C LYS A 129 8.25 -10.23 -5.94
N ASN A 130 7.49 -10.76 -6.89
CA ASN A 130 6.49 -11.81 -6.67
C ASN A 130 5.46 -11.36 -5.63
N VAL A 131 4.59 -10.45 -6.05
CA VAL A 131 3.55 -9.83 -5.23
C VAL A 131 2.18 -10.35 -5.70
N HIS A 132 1.41 -10.95 -4.80
CA HIS A 132 0.04 -11.37 -5.03
C HIS A 132 -0.92 -10.60 -4.14
N VAL A 133 -1.83 -9.84 -4.74
CA VAL A 133 -2.88 -9.09 -4.06
C VAL A 133 -4.24 -9.60 -4.54
N GLU A 134 -5.12 -9.97 -3.61
CA GLU A 134 -6.40 -10.55 -3.99
C GLU A 134 -7.51 -10.28 -2.97
N SER A 135 -8.75 -10.11 -3.45
CA SER A 135 -9.93 -9.98 -2.58
C SER A 135 -9.81 -8.85 -1.55
N ILE A 136 -9.19 -7.72 -1.92
CA ILE A 136 -9.13 -6.55 -1.05
C ILE A 136 -10.32 -5.62 -1.28
N TYR A 137 -10.75 -4.95 -0.21
CA TYR A 137 -11.86 -4.01 -0.19
C TYR A 137 -11.34 -2.67 0.36
N ILE A 138 -11.26 -1.66 -0.50
CA ILE A 138 -10.82 -0.31 -0.13
C ILE A 138 -12.04 0.60 -0.13
N THR A 139 -12.24 1.37 0.94
CA THR A 139 -13.33 2.35 1.04
C THR A 139 -12.86 3.67 1.62
N THR A 140 -12.89 4.73 0.83
CA THR A 140 -12.56 6.10 1.22
C THR A 140 -13.50 7.07 0.50
N PRO A 141 -13.89 8.21 1.11
CA PRO A 141 -14.76 9.19 0.47
C PRO A 141 -14.26 9.64 -0.91
N LYS A 142 -15.18 9.88 -1.85
CA LYS A 142 -14.86 10.26 -3.24
C LYS A 142 -13.91 11.47 -3.37
N LEU A 143 -14.05 12.43 -2.48
CA LEU A 143 -13.33 13.71 -2.54
C LEU A 143 -12.02 13.68 -1.74
N SER A 144 -11.62 12.53 -1.18
CA SER A 144 -10.35 12.41 -0.49
C SER A 144 -9.20 12.51 -1.51
N PRO A 145 -8.28 13.45 -1.35
CA PRO A 145 -7.30 13.72 -2.39
C PRO A 145 -6.15 12.70 -2.36
N ASN A 146 -5.70 12.27 -3.54
CA ASN A 146 -4.52 11.40 -3.72
C ASN A 146 -4.61 10.06 -2.98
N THR A 147 -5.80 9.51 -2.80
CA THR A 147 -5.98 8.29 -2.00
C THR A 147 -5.85 7.01 -2.82
N ASP A 148 -4.81 6.85 -3.63
CA ASP A 148 -4.69 5.69 -4.53
C ASP A 148 -4.89 4.36 -3.78
N GLY A 149 -5.49 3.38 -4.44
CA GLY A 149 -5.71 2.06 -3.85
C GLY A 149 -4.40 1.28 -3.70
N ILE A 150 -3.88 0.78 -4.81
CA ILE A 150 -2.62 0.03 -4.84
C ILE A 150 -1.62 0.74 -5.75
N HIS A 151 -0.52 1.22 -5.17
CA HIS A 151 0.59 1.79 -5.93
C HIS A 151 1.73 0.77 -6.04
N ILE A 152 2.23 0.52 -7.25
CA ILE A 152 3.41 -0.33 -7.48
C ILE A 152 4.52 0.48 -8.16
N GLU A 153 5.74 0.36 -7.66
CA GLU A 153 6.92 1.06 -8.18
C GLU A 153 8.14 0.15 -8.03
N ASN A 154 9.09 0.15 -8.97
CA ASN A 154 10.30 -0.68 -8.92
C ASN A 154 10.02 -2.17 -8.62
N THR A 155 8.86 -2.69 -9.03
CA THR A 155 8.30 -3.96 -8.54
C THR A 155 7.98 -4.91 -9.68
N ASN A 156 8.37 -6.17 -9.53
CA ASN A 156 8.35 -7.18 -10.59
C ASN A 156 7.50 -8.41 -10.24
N ASP A 157 6.83 -9.01 -11.24
CA ASP A 157 5.92 -10.16 -11.06
C ASP A 157 4.81 -9.83 -10.06
N VAL A 158 3.85 -9.02 -10.51
CA VAL A 158 2.73 -8.53 -9.71
C VAL A 158 1.43 -9.11 -10.22
N LYS A 159 0.61 -9.63 -9.32
CA LYS A 159 -0.71 -10.18 -9.59
C LYS A 159 -1.71 -9.46 -8.69
N ILE A 160 -2.71 -8.80 -9.28
CA ILE A 160 -3.75 -8.08 -8.53
C ILE A 160 -5.11 -8.53 -9.03
N TYR A 161 -5.88 -9.22 -8.19
CA TYR A 161 -7.13 -9.86 -8.60
C TYR A 161 -8.32 -9.54 -7.71
N SER A 162 -9.52 -9.60 -8.30
CA SER A 162 -10.80 -9.77 -7.60
C SER A 162 -11.01 -8.79 -6.44
N SER A 163 -10.72 -7.51 -6.66
CA SER A 163 -10.70 -6.50 -5.59
C SER A 163 -11.68 -5.37 -5.87
N VAL A 164 -12.21 -4.75 -4.80
CA VAL A 164 -13.16 -3.63 -4.88
C VAL A 164 -12.52 -2.40 -4.26
N ILE A 165 -12.36 -1.34 -5.04
CA ILE A 165 -11.64 -0.13 -4.64
C ILE A 165 -12.53 1.09 -4.84
N SER A 166 -12.92 1.69 -3.72
CA SER A 166 -13.62 2.96 -3.63
C SER A 166 -12.72 3.96 -2.93
N ASN A 167 -12.27 4.99 -3.64
CA ASN A 167 -11.39 6.03 -3.12
C ASN A 167 -11.60 7.33 -3.92
N GLY A 168 -10.77 8.35 -3.68
CA GLY A 168 -10.78 9.61 -4.43
C GLY A 168 -9.74 9.75 -5.55
N ASP A 169 -8.96 8.71 -5.87
CA ASP A 169 -7.97 8.76 -6.96
C ASP A 169 -7.85 7.43 -7.72
N ASP A 170 -6.66 7.06 -8.22
CA ASP A 170 -6.44 5.83 -8.98
C ASP A 170 -6.73 4.57 -8.14
N CYS A 171 -7.39 3.57 -8.73
CA CYS A 171 -7.55 2.28 -8.06
C CYS A 171 -6.22 1.53 -7.95
N VAL A 172 -5.48 1.48 -9.05
CA VAL A 172 -4.15 0.88 -9.14
C VAL A 172 -3.29 1.83 -9.97
N SER A 173 -2.17 2.27 -9.41
CA SER A 173 -1.19 3.14 -10.08
C SER A 173 0.15 2.44 -10.22
N ILE A 174 0.79 2.59 -11.39
CA ILE A 174 2.05 1.92 -11.76
C ILE A 174 3.11 2.99 -12.01
N GLY A 175 4.11 3.04 -11.13
CA GLY A 175 5.31 3.86 -11.26
C GLY A 175 6.36 3.25 -12.19
N SER A 176 7.54 3.86 -12.24
CA SER A 176 8.65 3.37 -13.04
C SER A 176 9.28 2.10 -12.47
N GLY A 177 10.02 1.35 -13.31
CA GLY A 177 10.80 0.21 -12.87
C GLY A 177 9.97 -1.06 -12.59
N CYS A 178 8.72 -1.11 -13.06
CA CYS A 178 7.86 -2.29 -12.95
C CYS A 178 7.92 -3.16 -14.21
N ASN A 179 7.91 -4.48 -14.02
CA ASN A 179 7.73 -5.45 -15.09
C ASN A 179 6.84 -6.63 -14.66
N ASP A 180 6.09 -7.19 -15.61
CA ASP A 180 5.19 -8.33 -15.42
C ASP A 180 4.08 -8.09 -14.38
N ALA A 181 3.18 -7.14 -14.67
CA ALA A 181 2.01 -6.85 -13.84
C ALA A 181 0.72 -7.36 -14.48
N ASN A 182 0.04 -8.30 -13.85
CA ASN A 182 -1.23 -8.86 -14.28
C ASN A 182 -2.37 -8.42 -13.34
N ILE A 183 -3.30 -7.63 -13.86
CA ILE A 183 -4.38 -7.01 -13.09
C ILE A 183 -5.72 -7.44 -13.70
N LYS A 184 -6.58 -8.11 -12.92
CA LYS A 184 -7.87 -8.64 -13.41
C LYS A 184 -8.98 -8.51 -12.35
N ASN A 185 -10.23 -8.41 -12.80
CA ASN A 185 -11.41 -8.39 -11.94
C ASN A 185 -11.37 -7.31 -10.84
N ILE A 186 -11.00 -6.07 -11.20
CA ILE A 186 -10.98 -4.95 -10.28
C ILE A 186 -12.25 -4.11 -10.48
N THR A 187 -13.01 -3.89 -9.40
CA THR A 187 -14.15 -2.97 -9.38
C THR A 187 -13.71 -1.64 -8.79
N CYS A 188 -13.99 -0.54 -9.50
CA CYS A 188 -13.55 0.80 -9.15
C CYS A 188 -14.72 1.78 -9.02
N GLY A 189 -14.80 2.56 -7.94
CA GLY A 189 -15.72 3.72 -7.86
C GLY A 189 -16.09 4.13 -6.44
N PRO A 190 -16.49 5.39 -6.18
CA PRO A 190 -16.91 6.44 -7.13
C PRO A 190 -15.86 7.53 -7.46
N GLY A 191 -14.58 7.29 -7.14
CA GLY A 191 -13.44 8.18 -7.46
C GLY A 191 -13.21 8.40 -8.95
N HIS A 192 -11.97 8.66 -9.34
CA HIS A 192 -11.61 8.89 -10.75
C HIS A 192 -11.81 7.66 -11.67
N GLY A 193 -12.24 6.51 -11.13
CA GLY A 193 -12.39 5.27 -11.88
C GLY A 193 -11.02 4.75 -12.35
N ILE A 194 -11.03 3.87 -13.36
CA ILE A 194 -9.81 3.53 -14.10
C ILE A 194 -9.65 4.59 -15.20
N ARG A 195 -8.90 5.67 -14.95
CA ARG A 195 -8.50 6.56 -16.05
C ARG A 195 -7.44 5.83 -16.90
N GLN A 196 -7.73 5.58 -18.17
CA GLN A 196 -6.79 4.99 -19.14
C GLN A 196 -6.44 5.99 -20.25
N PRO A 197 -5.27 5.84 -20.91
CA PRO A 197 -4.41 4.66 -20.91
C PRO A 197 -2.98 4.98 -20.47
N ILE A 198 -2.59 4.65 -19.24
CA ILE A 198 -1.18 4.47 -18.92
C ILE A 198 -1.04 3.09 -18.26
N ILE A 199 -0.86 2.11 -19.15
CA ILE A 199 -0.34 0.76 -18.92
C ILE A 199 -1.26 -0.14 -18.07
N ILE A 200 -2.28 -0.74 -18.70
CA ILE A 200 -2.43 -2.19 -18.53
C ILE A 200 -1.18 -2.79 -19.19
N CYS A 201 -0.22 -3.24 -18.39
CA CYS A 201 0.89 -4.01 -18.92
C CYS A 201 0.38 -5.43 -19.20
N PHE A 202 -0.24 -5.64 -20.35
CA PHE A 202 0.11 -6.86 -21.07
C PHE A 202 1.51 -6.60 -21.61
N GLN A 203 2.54 -7.22 -21.01
CA GLN A 203 3.75 -7.47 -21.80
C GLN A 203 3.39 -8.54 -22.84
N GLU A 204 2.91 -8.10 -24.00
CA GLU A 204 3.54 -8.60 -25.22
C GLU A 204 4.48 -7.51 -25.71
N LYS A 205 5.75 -7.88 -25.85
CA LYS A 205 6.89 -7.09 -26.34
C LYS A 205 6.49 -5.99 -27.33
N LEU A 206 6.58 -4.71 -26.96
CA LEU A 206 6.63 -3.63 -27.94
C LEU A 206 7.66 -2.57 -27.54
N TYR A 207 8.82 -2.65 -28.19
CA TYR A 207 9.71 -1.51 -28.45
C TYR A 207 8.91 -0.44 -29.20
N SER A 208 8.74 0.76 -28.64
CA SER A 208 8.40 1.94 -29.44
C SER A 208 8.94 3.23 -28.82
N PRO A 209 9.74 4.05 -29.55
CA PRO A 209 10.47 5.20 -28.99
C PRO A 209 9.62 6.46 -28.70
N HIS A 210 8.30 6.43 -28.90
CA HIS A 210 7.46 7.63 -28.89
C HIS A 210 6.87 8.05 -27.53
N LEU A 211 7.20 7.35 -26.44
CA LEU A 211 6.66 7.61 -25.10
C LEU A 211 7.51 8.56 -24.22
N LEU A 212 8.39 9.37 -24.82
CA LEU A 212 9.24 10.31 -24.08
C LEU A 212 8.56 11.64 -23.71
N HIS A 213 7.39 11.98 -24.26
CA HIS A 213 6.82 13.33 -24.11
C HIS A 213 5.74 13.51 -23.03
N GLN A 214 5.28 12.44 -22.35
CA GLN A 214 4.25 12.54 -21.31
C GLN A 214 4.76 12.38 -19.87
N LYS A 215 6.07 12.16 -19.68
CA LYS A 215 6.70 12.18 -18.34
C LYS A 215 6.83 13.59 -17.73
N ALA A 216 6.61 14.65 -18.51
CA ALA A 216 6.83 16.02 -18.04
C ALA A 216 5.68 16.60 -17.20
N LEU A 217 4.43 16.17 -17.41
CA LEU A 217 3.26 16.85 -16.80
C LEU A 217 2.96 16.44 -15.35
N MET A 218 3.64 15.43 -14.79
CA MET A 218 3.52 15.03 -13.38
C MET A 218 4.73 15.44 -12.53
N ALA A 219 5.85 15.82 -13.17
CA ALA A 219 7.04 16.33 -12.49
C ALA A 219 6.90 17.83 -12.13
N ASP A 220 6.18 18.61 -12.95
CA ASP A 220 6.08 20.06 -12.78
C ASP A 220 5.19 20.50 -11.60
N MET A 221 4.33 19.62 -11.08
CA MET A 221 3.54 19.92 -9.87
C MET A 221 4.31 19.64 -8.57
N TYR A 222 5.33 18.78 -8.62
CA TYR A 222 6.19 18.45 -7.47
C TYR A 222 7.23 19.54 -7.18
N GLN A 223 7.63 20.30 -8.19
CA GLN A 223 8.73 21.27 -8.08
C GLN A 223 8.28 22.68 -7.70
N TRP A 224 6.97 22.99 -7.81
CA TRP A 224 6.44 24.32 -7.51
C TRP A 224 6.00 24.49 -6.05
N CYS A 225 5.59 23.42 -5.35
CA CYS A 225 5.10 23.50 -3.97
C CYS A 225 6.20 23.60 -2.88
N CYS A 226 7.49 23.53 -3.24
CA CYS A 226 8.60 23.61 -2.29
C CYS A 226 9.53 24.82 -2.49
N GLN A 227 9.10 25.87 -3.21
CA GLN A 227 9.93 27.06 -3.44
C GLN A 227 9.35 28.41 -2.98
N THR A 228 8.33 28.42 -2.10
CA THR A 228 7.92 29.64 -1.39
C THR A 228 7.49 29.33 0.03
#